data_AF-A0A7W1FBS1-F1
#
_entry.id   AF-A0A7W1FBS1-F1
#
_cell.length_a   1.000
_cell.length_b   1.000
_cell.length_c   1.000
_cell.angle_alpha   90.00
_cell.angle_beta   90.00
_cell.angle_gamma   90.00
#
_symmetry.space_group_name_H-M   'P 1'
#
loop_
_entity.id
_entity.type
_entity.pdbx_description
1 polymer ?
#
loop_
_entity_poly.entity_id
_entity_poly.type
_entity_poly.pdbx_seq_one_letter_code
_entity_poly.pdbx_strand_id
1 'polypeptide(L)'
;MARRNTIQNSFSVRENLELFVQRAEELLNSRLILNGFGTSLSFNFDRVNGLSFSSKQPDEDLLRSFLLTFRKFVSNNEAIFLFKVFNLCQQHLNSDKLKEHLIDARQLWSQQMQSGKTGKVRFTKNGRLLFPEYVTDLWINGYYFHDSPDKLRELQEVLSDDSFLARHIFLDHLVQAVRFISYTRFIVTVGFREGHFNLN
;
A
#
# COMPACT_ATOMS: atom_id res chain seq x y z
N MET A 1 -16.36 1.38 36.60
CA MET A 1 -15.66 1.29 35.29
C MET A 1 -16.69 1.42 34.19
N ALA A 2 -16.84 2.62 33.62
CA ALA A 2 -17.82 2.89 32.58
C ALA A 2 -17.32 2.35 31.22
N ARG A 3 -18.10 1.45 30.62
CA ARG A 3 -17.93 1.05 29.21
C ARG A 3 -18.16 2.30 28.35
N ARG A 4 -17.12 2.83 27.73
CA ARG A 4 -17.27 3.78 26.63
C ARG A 4 -17.98 3.04 25.49
N ASN A 5 -19.27 3.32 25.32
CA ASN A 5 -19.98 3.04 24.08
C ASN A 5 -19.33 3.89 22.99
N THR A 6 -18.35 3.32 22.29
CA THR A 6 -17.89 3.88 21.03
C THR A 6 -19.06 3.73 20.07
N ILE A 7 -19.73 4.83 19.74
CA ILE A 7 -20.71 4.87 18.65
C ILE A 7 -19.90 4.58 17.38
N GLN A 8 -19.85 3.30 17.02
CA GLN A 8 -19.23 2.84 15.80
C GLN A 8 -20.25 3.19 14.71
N ASN A 9 -20.15 4.40 14.16
CA ASN A 9 -20.86 4.76 12.93
C ASN A 9 -20.41 3.78 11.84
N SER A 10 -21.15 2.67 11.69
CA SER A 10 -20.89 1.70 10.65
C SER A 10 -21.36 2.30 9.34
N PHE A 11 -20.43 2.76 8.52
CA PHE A 11 -20.71 3.12 7.14
C PHE A 11 -21.43 1.95 6.45
N SER A 12 -22.47 2.27 5.68
CA SER A 12 -23.07 1.34 4.73
C SER A 12 -22.04 0.87 3.71
N VAL A 13 -22.35 -0.20 2.98
CA VAL A 13 -21.48 -0.71 1.90
C VAL A 13 -21.24 0.38 0.85
N ARG A 14 -22.29 1.10 0.47
CA ARG A 14 -22.21 2.22 -0.47
C ARG A 14 -21.27 3.31 0.03
N GLU A 15 -21.47 3.81 1.25
CA GLU A 15 -20.63 4.88 1.81
C GLU A 15 -19.16 4.46 1.92
N ASN A 16 -18.87 3.20 2.27
CA ASN A 16 -17.49 2.70 2.30
C ASN A 16 -16.83 2.73 0.92
N LEU A 17 -17.56 2.28 -0.11
CA LEU A 17 -17.06 2.23 -1.48
C LEU A 17 -16.92 3.64 -2.08
N GLU A 18 -17.85 4.55 -1.79
CA GLU A 18 -17.76 5.96 -2.18
C GLU A 18 -16.57 6.65 -1.50
N LEU A 19 -16.40 6.45 -0.18
CA LEU A 19 -15.24 6.96 0.57
C LEU A 19 -13.92 6.40 0.01
N PHE A 20 -13.89 5.11 -0.36
CA PHE A 20 -12.72 4.51 -0.99
C PHE A 20 -12.39 5.21 -2.31
N VAL A 21 -13.38 5.41 -3.20
CA VAL A 21 -13.18 6.09 -4.49
C VAL A 21 -12.68 7.52 -4.27
N GLN A 22 -13.30 8.27 -3.38
CA GLN A 22 -12.90 9.65 -3.06
C GLN A 22 -11.44 9.72 -2.58
N ARG A 23 -11.05 8.85 -1.64
CA ARG A 23 -9.67 8.83 -1.12
C ARG A 23 -8.68 8.32 -2.15
N ALA A 24 -9.10 7.41 -3.03
CA ALA A 24 -8.25 6.91 -4.10
C ALA A 24 -7.97 8.02 -5.11
N GLU A 25 -8.97 8.85 -5.43
CA GLU A 25 -8.78 10.05 -6.26
C GLU A 25 -7.85 11.06 -5.60
N GLU A 26 -8.02 11.34 -4.31
CA GLU A 26 -7.12 12.21 -3.55
C GLU A 26 -5.67 11.71 -3.64
N LEU A 27 -5.46 10.40 -3.45
CA LEU A 27 -4.14 9.76 -3.52
C LEU A 27 -3.53 9.85 -4.92
N LEU A 28 -4.31 9.53 -5.95
CA LEU A 28 -3.86 9.50 -7.36
C LEU A 28 -3.61 10.90 -7.93
N ASN A 29 -4.29 11.93 -7.41
CA ASN A 29 -4.07 13.33 -7.78
C ASN A 29 -3.03 14.03 -6.87
N SER A 30 -2.36 13.29 -5.99
CA SER A 30 -1.26 13.87 -5.20
C SER A 30 -0.10 14.29 -6.10
N ARG A 31 0.60 15.36 -5.71
CA ARG A 31 1.77 15.86 -6.44
C ARG A 31 2.84 14.78 -6.65
N LEU A 32 3.00 13.88 -5.67
CA LEU A 32 3.94 12.77 -5.76
C LEU A 32 3.61 11.81 -6.92
N ILE A 33 2.34 11.50 -7.14
CA ILE A 33 1.91 10.64 -8.23
C ILE A 33 1.96 11.38 -9.57
N LEU A 34 1.44 12.61 -9.62
CA LEU A 34 1.37 13.40 -10.85
C LEU A 34 2.75 13.75 -11.42
N ASN A 35 3.74 14.01 -10.57
CA ASN A 35 5.11 14.30 -10.99
C ASN A 35 5.93 13.02 -11.28
N GLY A 36 5.31 11.85 -11.11
CA GLY A 36 5.98 10.56 -11.10
C GLY A 36 6.59 10.27 -9.73
N PHE A 37 6.30 9.07 -9.20
CA PHE A 37 6.74 8.63 -7.86
C PHE A 37 8.27 8.64 -7.69
N GLY A 38 9.03 8.65 -8.80
CA GLY A 38 10.45 9.01 -8.79
C GLY A 38 11.39 7.95 -8.23
N THR A 39 10.97 6.68 -8.17
CA THR A 39 11.80 5.58 -7.63
C THR A 39 12.58 4.87 -8.73
N SER A 40 13.90 4.88 -8.63
CA SER A 40 14.76 3.99 -9.42
C SER A 40 15.91 3.48 -8.56
N LEU A 41 16.39 2.28 -8.90
CA LEU A 41 17.57 1.67 -8.32
C LEU A 41 18.54 1.37 -9.44
N SER A 42 19.78 1.85 -9.32
CA SER A 42 20.81 1.67 -10.33
C SER A 42 22.07 1.10 -9.69
N PHE A 43 22.56 0.02 -10.29
CA PHE A 43 23.79 -0.67 -9.92
C PHE A 43 24.82 -0.37 -10.99
N ASN A 44 25.97 0.14 -10.59
CA ASN A 44 27.08 0.34 -11.50
C ASN A 44 28.31 -0.37 -10.95
N PHE A 45 28.86 -1.29 -11.74
CA PHE A 45 30.07 -2.02 -11.39
C PHE A 45 31.21 -1.54 -12.27
N ASP A 46 32.24 -0.99 -11.64
CA ASP A 46 33.46 -0.56 -12.30
C ASP A 46 34.66 -1.34 -11.74
N ARG A 47 35.64 -1.64 -12.58
CA ARG A 47 36.81 -2.43 -12.15
C ARG A 47 37.72 -1.68 -11.17
N VAL A 48 37.68 -0.36 -11.17
CA VAL A 48 38.51 0.50 -10.31
C VAL A 48 37.78 0.83 -9.00
N ASN A 49 36.49 1.17 -9.10
CA ASN A 49 35.70 1.66 -7.96
C ASN A 49 34.80 0.58 -7.32
N GLY A 50 34.78 -0.63 -7.88
CA GLY A 50 33.95 -1.72 -7.42
C GLY A 50 32.45 -1.49 -7.70
N LEU A 51 31.61 -2.05 -6.82
CA LEU A 51 30.16 -1.94 -6.93
C LEU A 51 29.68 -0.65 -6.28
N SER A 52 28.96 0.17 -7.05
CA SER A 52 28.31 1.40 -6.60
C SER A 52 26.81 1.32 -6.79
N PHE A 53 26.07 1.91 -5.84
CA PHE A 53 24.62 1.94 -5.82
C PHE A 53 24.16 3.39 -5.85
N SER A 54 23.15 3.67 -6.66
CA SER A 54 22.42 4.93 -6.61
C SER A 54 20.93 4.66 -6.64
N SER A 55 20.14 5.47 -5.93
CA SER A 55 18.69 5.46 -6.05
C SER A 55 18.17 6.87 -6.20
N LYS A 56 17.24 7.02 -7.14
CA LYS A 56 16.35 8.16 -7.15
C LYS A 56 15.23 7.88 -6.15
N GLN A 57 15.04 8.81 -5.23
CA GLN A 57 14.00 8.76 -4.21
C GLN A 57 13.07 9.96 -4.38
N PRO A 58 11.80 9.84 -3.95
CA PRO A 58 10.90 10.98 -3.96
C PRO A 58 11.34 12.06 -2.95
N ASP A 59 10.85 13.27 -3.18
CA ASP A 59 10.93 14.35 -2.21
C ASP A 59 10.23 13.94 -0.90
N GLU A 60 10.87 14.21 0.24
CA GLU A 60 10.45 13.71 1.54
C GLU A 60 9.13 14.34 2.02
N ASP A 61 8.92 15.63 1.74
CA ASP A 61 7.70 16.34 2.13
C ASP A 61 6.52 15.86 1.29
N LEU A 62 6.74 15.65 -0.02
CA LEU A 62 5.74 15.04 -0.90
C LEU A 62 5.41 13.61 -0.48
N LEU A 63 6.41 12.81 -0.12
CA LEU A 63 6.22 11.44 0.38
C LEU A 63 5.41 11.43 1.67
N ARG A 64 5.79 12.25 2.65
CA ARG A 64 5.07 12.35 3.93
C ARG A 64 3.61 12.76 3.73
N SER A 65 3.35 13.75 2.88
CA SER A 65 1.99 14.19 2.56
C SER A 65 1.18 13.09 1.87
N PHE A 66 1.79 12.37 0.92
CA PHE A 66 1.17 11.22 0.26
C PHE A 66 0.80 10.11 1.26
N LEU A 67 1.71 9.83 2.19
CA LEU A 67 1.56 8.75 3.16
C LEU A 67 0.37 8.94 4.13
N LEU A 68 -0.04 10.19 4.39
CA LEU A 68 -1.21 10.51 5.23
C LEU A 68 -2.52 9.94 4.67
N THR A 69 -2.66 9.96 3.35
CA THR A 69 -3.82 9.39 2.65
C THR A 69 -3.58 7.92 2.39
N PHE A 70 -2.37 7.54 1.97
CA PHE A 70 -2.00 6.15 1.66
C PHE A 70 -2.26 5.19 2.83
N ARG A 71 -1.89 5.56 4.06
CA ARG A 71 -2.00 4.68 5.24
C ARG A 71 -3.42 4.14 5.44
N LYS A 72 -4.44 4.91 5.04
CA LYS A 72 -5.85 4.53 5.15
C LYS A 72 -6.20 3.26 4.35
N PHE A 73 -5.45 2.98 3.28
CA PHE A 73 -5.66 1.83 2.43
C PHE A 73 -4.97 0.56 2.92
N VAL A 74 -3.95 0.69 3.77
CA VAL A 74 -3.12 -0.44 4.23
C VAL A 74 -3.32 -0.78 5.71
N SER A 75 -3.88 0.12 6.50
CA SER A 75 -4.19 -0.13 7.91
C SER A 75 -5.52 -0.88 8.07
N ASN A 76 -5.48 -2.04 8.71
CA ASN A 76 -6.63 -2.92 8.92
C ASN A 76 -7.82 -2.28 9.69
N ASN A 77 -7.56 -1.28 10.52
CA ASN A 77 -8.57 -0.60 11.34
C ASN A 77 -9.37 0.45 10.56
N GLU A 78 -8.92 0.77 9.35
CA GLU A 78 -9.56 1.79 8.52
C GLU A 78 -10.74 1.22 7.75
N ALA A 79 -11.72 2.09 7.46
CA ALA A 79 -12.92 1.73 6.72
C ALA A 79 -12.60 1.30 5.28
N ILE A 80 -11.61 1.97 4.68
CA ILE A 80 -11.20 1.81 3.28
C ILE A 80 -9.96 0.93 3.11
N PHE A 81 -9.66 0.09 4.11
CA PHE A 81 -8.60 -0.91 4.00
C PHE A 81 -8.82 -1.77 2.75
N LEU A 82 -7.80 -1.88 1.90
CA LEU A 82 -7.93 -2.43 0.56
C LEU A 82 -8.54 -3.84 0.53
N PHE A 83 -8.16 -4.71 1.49
CA PHE A 83 -8.74 -6.05 1.59
C PHE A 83 -10.21 -6.06 2.02
N LYS A 84 -10.65 -5.11 2.87
CA LYS A 84 -12.07 -4.96 3.18
C LYS A 84 -12.84 -4.55 1.93
N VAL A 85 -12.31 -3.60 1.16
CA VAL A 85 -12.92 -3.14 -0.08
C VAL A 85 -13.01 -4.26 -1.12
N PHE A 86 -11.97 -5.09 -1.26
CA PHE A 86 -12.04 -6.29 -2.10
C PHE A 86 -13.18 -7.23 -1.67
N ASN A 87 -13.32 -7.48 -0.37
CA ASN A 87 -14.39 -8.35 0.13
C ASN A 87 -15.78 -7.74 -0.12
N LEU A 88 -15.96 -6.43 0.11
CA LEU A 88 -17.21 -5.73 -0.19
C LEU A 88 -17.56 -5.82 -1.68
N CYS A 89 -16.59 -5.59 -2.56
CA CYS A 89 -16.79 -5.71 -4.00
C CYS A 89 -17.19 -7.14 -4.39
N GLN A 90 -16.48 -8.15 -3.86
CA GLN A 90 -16.79 -9.55 -4.16
C GLN A 90 -18.20 -9.95 -3.74
N GLN A 91 -18.67 -9.46 -2.59
CA GLN A 91 -19.97 -9.78 -2.02
C GLN A 91 -21.12 -9.08 -2.76
N HIS A 92 -20.92 -7.83 -3.18
CA HIS A 92 -22.02 -6.98 -3.66
C HIS A 92 -22.03 -6.76 -5.18
N LEU A 93 -20.96 -7.06 -5.90
CA LEU A 93 -20.98 -7.03 -7.37
C LEU A 93 -21.95 -8.11 -7.90
N ASN A 94 -22.67 -7.78 -8.97
CA ASN A 94 -23.55 -8.71 -9.71
C ASN A 94 -23.02 -9.03 -11.12
N SER A 95 -21.95 -8.37 -11.56
CA SER A 95 -21.27 -8.63 -12.83
C SER A 95 -20.15 -9.65 -12.66
N ASP A 96 -20.30 -10.82 -13.28
CA ASP A 96 -19.30 -11.89 -13.23
C ASP A 96 -17.96 -11.44 -13.85
N LYS A 97 -18.01 -10.64 -14.92
CA LYS A 97 -16.82 -10.06 -15.54
C LYS A 97 -16.05 -9.15 -14.58
N LEU A 98 -16.74 -8.26 -13.86
CA LEU A 98 -16.08 -7.39 -12.88
C LEU A 98 -15.54 -8.17 -11.67
N LYS A 99 -16.25 -9.24 -11.26
CA LYS A 99 -15.76 -10.16 -10.22
C LYS A 99 -14.50 -10.89 -10.64
N GLU A 100 -14.44 -11.41 -11.87
CA GLU A 100 -13.25 -12.08 -12.41
C GLU A 100 -12.03 -11.14 -12.38
N HIS A 101 -12.21 -9.92 -12.90
CA HIS A 101 -11.20 -8.87 -12.84
C HIS A 101 -10.74 -8.55 -11.40
N LEU A 102 -11.65 -8.57 -10.43
CA LEU A 102 -11.33 -8.35 -9.01
C LEU A 102 -10.55 -9.54 -8.41
N ILE A 103 -10.93 -10.76 -8.76
CA ILE A 103 -10.25 -12.00 -8.34
C ILE A 103 -8.83 -12.00 -8.87
N ASP A 104 -8.62 -11.70 -10.15
CA ASP A 104 -7.29 -11.64 -10.77
C ASP A 104 -6.40 -10.61 -10.07
N ALA A 105 -6.92 -9.41 -9.82
CA ALA A 105 -6.18 -8.38 -9.10
C ALA A 105 -5.83 -8.80 -7.66
N ARG A 106 -6.77 -9.43 -6.96
CA ARG A 106 -6.51 -9.95 -5.61
C ARG A 106 -5.47 -11.06 -5.62
N GLN A 107 -5.50 -11.96 -6.59
CA GLN A 107 -4.50 -13.02 -6.74
C GLN A 107 -3.12 -12.44 -7.03
N LEU A 108 -3.01 -11.49 -7.96
CA LEU A 108 -1.75 -10.82 -8.27
C LEU A 108 -1.18 -10.08 -7.06
N TRP A 109 -2.00 -9.33 -6.33
CA TRP A 109 -1.60 -8.69 -5.07
C TRP A 109 -1.10 -9.72 -4.07
N SER A 110 -1.90 -10.76 -3.81
CA SER A 110 -1.57 -11.82 -2.86
C SER A 110 -0.28 -12.54 -3.23
N GLN A 111 -0.04 -12.81 -4.51
CA GLN A 111 1.20 -13.44 -4.99
C GLN A 111 2.42 -12.53 -4.77
N GLN A 112 2.29 -11.23 -5.08
CA GLN A 112 3.36 -10.27 -4.82
C GLN A 112 3.70 -10.20 -3.33
N MET A 113 2.68 -10.07 -2.50
CA MET A 113 2.78 -10.03 -1.04
C MET A 113 3.40 -11.31 -0.46
N GLN A 114 2.85 -12.49 -0.79
CA GLN A 114 3.31 -13.77 -0.24
C GLN A 114 4.68 -14.22 -0.76
N SER A 115 5.10 -13.74 -1.93
CA SER A 115 6.42 -14.10 -2.46
C SER A 115 7.58 -13.57 -1.61
N GLY A 116 7.30 -12.57 -0.75
CA GLY A 116 8.30 -11.78 -0.06
C GLY A 116 9.23 -11.05 -1.03
N LYS A 117 8.78 -10.87 -2.28
CA LYS A 117 9.54 -10.20 -3.34
C LYS A 117 9.01 -8.81 -3.56
N THR A 118 9.95 -7.91 -3.78
CA THR A 118 9.71 -6.57 -4.33
C THR A 118 10.29 -6.58 -5.74
N GLY A 119 9.43 -6.55 -6.75
CA GLY A 119 9.82 -6.88 -8.12
C GLY A 119 10.42 -8.29 -8.24
N LYS A 120 11.70 -8.39 -8.58
CA LYS A 120 12.44 -9.67 -8.71
C LYS A 120 13.35 -10.00 -7.52
N VAL A 121 13.41 -9.13 -6.51
CA VAL A 121 14.35 -9.26 -5.39
C VAL A 121 13.61 -9.74 -4.14
N ARG A 122 14.19 -10.70 -3.42
CA ARG A 122 13.74 -11.16 -2.11
C ARG A 122 14.68 -10.60 -1.04
N PHE A 123 14.13 -10.11 0.07
CA PHE A 123 14.94 -9.56 1.15
C PHE A 123 14.91 -10.48 2.38
N THR A 124 16.09 -10.87 2.84
CA THR A 124 16.26 -11.72 4.02
C THR A 124 17.27 -11.08 4.96
N LYS A 125 16.92 -10.96 6.25
CA LYS A 125 17.85 -10.51 7.29
C LYS A 125 17.92 -11.57 8.39
N ASN A 126 19.13 -11.98 8.76
CA ASN A 126 19.36 -13.01 9.78
C ASN A 126 18.56 -14.31 9.53
N GLY A 127 18.44 -14.72 8.26
CA GLY A 127 17.65 -15.90 7.86
C GLY A 127 16.13 -15.71 7.85
N ARG A 128 15.61 -14.55 8.29
CA ARG A 128 14.18 -14.21 8.24
C ARG A 128 13.84 -13.49 6.95
N LEU A 129 12.84 -14.00 6.23
CA LEU A 129 12.22 -13.32 5.10
C LEU A 129 11.48 -12.07 5.59
N LEU A 130 11.79 -10.93 4.99
CA LEU A 130 11.14 -9.66 5.29
C LEU A 130 10.12 -9.35 4.21
N PHE A 131 8.84 -9.40 4.59
CA PHE A 131 7.72 -9.14 3.70
C PHE A 131 7.56 -7.63 3.46
N PRO A 132 7.24 -7.20 2.22
CA PRO A 132 7.08 -5.78 1.88
C PRO A 132 6.06 -5.05 2.77
N GLU A 133 4.96 -5.69 3.17
CA GLU A 133 3.95 -5.10 4.03
C GLU A 133 4.46 -4.84 5.43
N TYR A 134 5.26 -5.77 5.96
CA TYR A 134 5.88 -5.62 7.26
C TYR A 134 6.92 -4.49 7.23
N VAL A 135 7.78 -4.42 6.21
CA VAL A 135 8.72 -3.30 6.04
C VAL A 135 7.96 -1.97 5.95
N THR A 136 6.85 -1.94 5.21
CA THR A 136 6.01 -0.76 5.06
C THR A 136 5.34 -0.34 6.36
N ASP A 137 4.86 -1.30 7.15
CA ASP A 137 4.29 -1.07 8.47
C ASP A 137 5.33 -0.45 9.41
N LEU A 138 6.58 -0.93 9.40
CA LEU A 138 7.67 -0.35 10.18
C LEU A 138 7.96 1.10 9.76
N TRP A 139 7.98 1.41 8.46
CA TRP A 139 8.17 2.79 7.99
C TRP A 139 7.01 3.71 8.38
N ILE A 140 5.77 3.32 8.06
CA ILE A 140 4.58 4.15 8.32
C ILE A 140 4.39 4.37 9.82
N ASN A 141 4.51 3.31 10.63
CA ASN A 141 4.16 3.37 12.05
C ASN A 141 5.37 3.57 12.98
N GLY A 142 6.57 3.17 12.58
CA GLY A 142 7.80 3.39 13.35
C GLY A 142 8.49 4.71 13.02
N TYR A 143 8.44 5.19 11.78
CA TYR A 143 9.17 6.39 11.34
C TYR A 143 8.27 7.60 11.03
N TYR A 144 7.18 7.43 10.28
CA TYR A 144 6.42 8.59 9.77
C TYR A 144 5.32 9.13 10.69
N PHE A 145 4.57 8.28 11.41
CA PHE A 145 3.33 8.73 12.06
C PHE A 145 3.12 8.34 13.51
N HIS A 146 3.46 7.10 13.90
CA HIS A 146 3.01 6.56 15.18
C HIS A 146 4.09 6.49 16.26
N ASP A 147 5.27 7.10 16.02
CA ASP A 147 6.44 7.17 16.92
C ASP A 147 6.61 5.94 17.80
N SER A 148 6.28 4.76 17.25
CA SER A 148 6.10 3.56 18.06
C SER A 148 7.49 3.08 18.41
N PRO A 149 7.94 3.19 19.68
CA PRO A 149 9.35 2.97 20.02
C PRO A 149 9.81 1.55 19.68
N ASP A 150 8.90 0.58 19.75
CA ASP A 150 9.16 -0.81 19.39
C ASP A 150 9.37 -0.97 17.88
N LYS A 151 8.49 -0.39 17.05
CA LYS A 151 8.63 -0.44 15.59
C LYS A 151 9.81 0.38 15.09
N LEU A 152 10.16 1.48 15.76
CA LEU A 152 11.34 2.27 15.43
C LEU A 152 12.63 1.48 15.75
N ARG A 153 12.69 0.81 16.90
CA ARG A 153 13.81 -0.07 17.23
C ARG A 153 13.92 -1.24 16.26
N GLU A 154 12.80 -1.89 15.96
CA GLU A 154 12.75 -2.98 14.98
C GLU A 154 13.16 -2.49 13.58
N LEU A 155 12.72 -1.29 13.19
CA LEU A 155 13.18 -0.65 11.96
C LEU A 155 14.70 -0.41 12.03
N GLN A 156 15.25 0.19 13.09
CA GLN A 156 16.70 0.41 13.22
C GLN A 156 17.50 -0.91 13.19
N GLU A 157 17.01 -1.95 13.86
CA GLU A 157 17.58 -3.29 13.84
C GLU A 157 17.49 -3.94 12.46
N VAL A 158 16.44 -3.69 11.68
CA VAL A 158 16.30 -4.16 10.30
C VAL A 158 17.14 -3.33 9.32
N LEU A 159 17.32 -2.04 9.57
CA LEU A 159 17.95 -1.07 8.68
C LEU A 159 19.44 -0.81 8.92
N SER A 160 20.05 -1.33 10.00
CA SER A 160 21.41 -1.02 10.46
C SER A 160 22.50 -0.97 9.36
N ASP A 161 22.45 -1.88 8.38
CA ASP A 161 23.50 -2.03 7.35
C ASP A 161 22.97 -1.87 5.90
N ASP A 162 21.67 -2.08 5.68
CA ASP A 162 21.03 -2.11 4.35
C ASP A 162 19.87 -1.09 4.21
N SER A 163 19.94 0.02 4.96
CA SER A 163 18.84 1.01 5.06
C SER A 163 18.28 1.46 3.70
N PHE A 164 19.15 1.55 2.70
CA PHE A 164 18.82 1.92 1.33
C PHE A 164 17.97 0.87 0.61
N LEU A 165 18.31 -0.42 0.71
CA LEU A 165 17.54 -1.50 0.06
C LEU A 165 16.17 -1.64 0.70
N ALA A 166 16.11 -1.56 2.03
CA ALA A 166 14.85 -1.63 2.75
C ALA A 166 13.96 -0.39 2.47
N ARG A 167 14.54 0.80 2.30
CA ARG A 167 13.79 1.97 1.83
C ARG A 167 13.30 1.81 0.39
N HIS A 168 14.11 1.22 -0.50
CA HIS A 168 13.66 0.90 -1.86
C HIS A 168 12.49 -0.10 -1.86
N ILE A 169 12.53 -1.12 -1.00
CA ILE A 169 11.44 -2.09 -0.82
C ILE A 169 10.15 -1.42 -0.39
N PHE A 170 10.24 -0.55 0.62
CA PHE A 170 9.11 0.25 1.06
C PHE A 170 8.53 1.07 -0.09
N LEU A 171 9.38 1.81 -0.81
CA LEU A 171 8.93 2.68 -1.89
C LEU A 171 8.32 1.91 -3.07
N ASP A 172 8.88 0.78 -3.49
CA ASP A 172 8.27 -0.05 -4.54
C ASP A 172 6.94 -0.65 -4.06
N HIS A 173 6.85 -1.08 -2.79
CA HIS A 173 5.59 -1.54 -2.23
C HIS A 173 4.50 -0.46 -2.29
N LEU A 174 4.82 0.80 -2.00
CA LEU A 174 3.90 1.92 -2.19
C LEU A 174 3.43 2.03 -3.65
N VAL A 175 4.36 1.94 -4.61
CA VAL A 175 4.04 1.98 -6.05
C VAL A 175 3.12 0.84 -6.46
N GLN A 176 3.40 -0.40 -6.03
CA GLN A 176 2.53 -1.53 -6.31
C GLN A 176 1.15 -1.32 -5.69
N ALA A 177 1.09 -0.97 -4.41
CA ALA A 177 -0.16 -0.71 -3.69
C ALA A 177 -1.04 0.33 -4.40
N VAL A 178 -0.44 1.43 -4.88
CA VAL A 178 -1.15 2.46 -5.66
C VAL A 178 -1.77 1.89 -6.94
N ARG A 179 -1.08 0.97 -7.64
CA ARG A 179 -1.65 0.32 -8.84
C ARG A 179 -2.90 -0.48 -8.50
N PHE A 180 -2.89 -1.23 -7.40
CA PHE A 180 -4.07 -1.99 -6.96
C PHE A 180 -5.19 -1.08 -6.46
N ILE A 181 -4.86 0.00 -5.74
CA ILE A 181 -5.85 1.01 -5.34
C ILE A 181 -6.50 1.65 -6.58
N SER A 182 -5.70 2.03 -7.58
CA SER A 182 -6.19 2.61 -8.83
C SER A 182 -7.09 1.64 -9.60
N TYR A 183 -6.69 0.37 -9.69
CA TYR A 183 -7.45 -0.65 -10.39
C TYR A 183 -8.77 -0.97 -9.68
N THR A 184 -8.74 -1.16 -8.35
CA THR A 184 -9.96 -1.37 -7.55
C THR A 184 -10.89 -0.15 -7.65
N ARG A 185 -10.35 1.08 -7.63
CA ARG A 185 -11.14 2.30 -7.86
C ARG A 185 -11.87 2.24 -9.20
N PHE A 186 -11.17 1.85 -10.26
CA PHE A 186 -11.76 1.72 -11.59
C PHE A 186 -12.93 0.73 -11.57
N ILE A 187 -12.76 -0.46 -10.98
CA ILE A 187 -13.83 -1.47 -10.84
C ILE A 187 -15.03 -0.90 -10.08
N VAL A 188 -14.81 -0.26 -8.93
CA VAL A 188 -15.89 0.33 -8.13
C VAL A 188 -16.62 1.41 -8.90
N THR A 189 -15.89 2.29 -9.60
CA THR A 189 -16.47 3.39 -10.39
C THR A 189 -17.33 2.87 -11.54
N VAL A 190 -16.81 1.90 -12.30
CA VAL A 190 -17.54 1.25 -13.40
C VAL A 190 -18.76 0.52 -12.86
N GLY A 191 -18.59 -0.25 -11.77
CA GLY A 191 -19.68 -0.99 -11.14
C GLY A 191 -20.81 -0.08 -10.66
N PHE A 192 -20.51 1.10 -10.10
CA PHE A 192 -21.53 2.07 -9.74
C PHE A 192 -22.22 2.67 -10.97
N ARG A 193 -21.44 3.09 -11.96
CA ARG A 193 -21.97 3.72 -13.18
C ARG A 193 -22.92 2.79 -13.95
N GLU A 194 -22.61 1.50 -13.97
CA GLU A 194 -23.37 0.48 -14.72
C GLU A 194 -24.43 -0.23 -13.87
N GLY A 195 -24.60 0.16 -12.60
CA GLY A 195 -25.61 -0.44 -11.72
C GLY A 195 -25.31 -1.88 -11.32
N HIS A 196 -24.03 -2.26 -11.28
CA HIS A 196 -23.59 -3.63 -10.99
C HIS A 196 -23.45 -3.96 -9.50
N PHE A 197 -23.80 -3.04 -8.59
CA PHE A 197 -23.76 -3.30 -7.16
C PHE A 197 -25.16 -3.49 -6.57
N ASN A 198 -25.34 -4.58 -5.82
CA ASN A 198 -26.54 -4.84 -5.02
C ASN A 198 -26.33 -4.25 -3.61
N LEU A 199 -26.77 -3.01 -3.41
CA LEU A 199 -26.52 -2.21 -2.19
C LEU A 199 -27.78 -1.95 -1.35
N ASN A 200 -28.80 -2.78 -1.53
CA ASN A 200 -30.05 -2.68 -0.77
C ASN A 200 -29.84 -2.88 0.73
#